data_AF-A0A6J4SRY9-F1
#
_entry.id   AF-A0A6J4SRY9-F1
#
_cell.length_a   1.000
_cell.length_b   1.000
_cell.length_c   1.000
_cell.angle_alpha   90.00
_cell.angle_beta   90.00
_cell.angle_gamma   90.00
#
_symmetry.space_group_name_H-M   'P 1'
#
loop_
_entity.id
_entity.type
_entity.pdbx_description
1 polymer ?
#
loop_
_entity_poly.entity_id
_entity_poly.type
_entity_poly.pdbx_seq_one_letter_code
_entity_poly.pdbx_strand_id
1 'polypeptide(L)'
;MTSASSRPTLSLSSWLLLCLVLLLVGAAAAVWAMSRYDAAARFFGVAPGATATAVPQALAMPLPQASPLRPDPPVAEVQGLEARVARLENATAQVAGSAGRADALLIAFAARRAIDRGVALGYLEPLLLDRFGPTHRRAVATIVTGARSPVRLEQLRAEFELLERTLQGRGPSESLWTGMQREFGSLVSIRRADRPDPRPSASYERAKVRLASGQVDLALAEAMRLPGIGRAQPWVAQARTYIAVHRALDEIESAALLPSR
;
A
#
# COMPACT_ATOMS: atom_id res chain seq x y z
N MET A 1 71.35 -35.88 -6.69
CA MET A 1 69.97 -36.37 -6.93
C MET A 1 69.02 -35.46 -6.18
N THR A 2 68.27 -34.60 -6.87
CA THR A 2 66.94 -34.10 -6.44
C THR A 2 66.34 -33.36 -7.63
N SER A 3 65.19 -33.84 -8.08
CA SER A 3 64.53 -33.51 -9.33
C SER A 3 63.99 -32.07 -9.35
N ALA A 4 64.31 -31.31 -10.40
CA ALA A 4 63.64 -30.06 -10.71
C ALA A 4 62.20 -30.36 -11.15
N SER A 5 61.25 -29.95 -10.32
CA SER A 5 59.81 -30.05 -10.59
C SER A 5 59.43 -29.09 -11.71
N SER A 6 59.15 -29.63 -12.90
CA SER A 6 58.54 -28.87 -13.99
C SER A 6 57.16 -28.40 -13.56
N ARG A 7 57.01 -27.09 -13.35
CA ARG A 7 55.68 -26.47 -13.23
C ARG A 7 55.09 -26.38 -14.63
N PRO A 8 53.96 -27.04 -14.94
CA PRO A 8 53.35 -26.93 -16.25
C PRO A 8 52.85 -25.50 -16.43
N THR A 9 53.45 -24.74 -17.35
CA THR A 9 52.89 -23.49 -17.83
C THR A 9 51.70 -23.84 -18.70
N LEU A 10 50.49 -23.66 -18.17
CA LEU A 10 49.26 -23.92 -18.92
C LEU A 10 49.26 -23.01 -20.16
N SER A 11 49.24 -23.62 -21.34
CA SER A 11 49.15 -22.90 -22.62
C SER A 11 47.90 -22.01 -22.63
N LEU A 12 47.95 -20.87 -23.32
CA LEU A 12 46.85 -19.91 -23.37
C LEU A 12 45.53 -20.56 -23.80
N SER A 13 45.59 -21.57 -24.68
CA SER A 13 44.43 -22.40 -25.04
C SER A 13 43.92 -23.27 -23.89
N SER A 14 44.79 -23.86 -23.07
CA SER A 14 44.38 -24.59 -21.85
C SER A 14 43.75 -23.65 -20.82
N TRP A 15 44.25 -22.42 -20.72
CA TRP A 15 43.67 -21.41 -19.83
C TRP A 15 42.29 -20.93 -20.34
N LEU A 16 42.14 -20.71 -21.65
CA LEU A 16 40.86 -20.39 -22.27
C LEU A 16 39.84 -21.54 -22.14
N LEU A 17 40.28 -22.80 -22.32
CA LEU A 17 39.44 -23.98 -22.09
C LEU A 17 39.01 -24.10 -20.63
N LEU A 18 39.92 -23.86 -19.69
CA LEU A 18 39.61 -23.84 -18.27
C LEU A 18 38.56 -22.76 -17.95
N CYS A 19 38.73 -21.54 -18.48
CA CYS A 19 37.77 -20.45 -18.31
C CYS A 19 36.40 -20.78 -18.93
N LEU A 20 36.36 -21.38 -20.12
CA LEU A 20 35.12 -21.80 -20.77
C LEU A 20 34.40 -22.87 -19.94
N VAL A 21 35.13 -23.87 -19.45
CA VAL A 21 34.58 -24.92 -18.60
C VAL A 21 34.06 -24.33 -17.29
N LEU A 22 34.80 -23.43 -16.64
CA LEU A 22 34.35 -22.72 -15.44
C LEU A 22 33.08 -21.90 -15.69
N LEU A 23 32.99 -21.23 -16.84
CA LEU A 23 31.82 -20.45 -17.22
C LEU A 23 30.60 -21.35 -17.47
N LEU A 24 30.78 -22.49 -18.14
CA LEU A 24 29.73 -23.48 -18.36
C LEU A 24 29.27 -24.13 -17.06
N VAL A 25 30.19 -24.47 -16.16
CA VAL A 25 29.87 -24.99 -14.82
C VAL A 25 29.14 -23.93 -13.99
N GLY A 26 29.57 -22.67 -14.05
CA GLY A 26 28.90 -21.54 -13.41
C GLY A 26 27.48 -21.32 -13.94
N ALA A 27 27.29 -21.39 -15.26
CA ALA A 27 25.98 -21.27 -15.89
C ALA A 27 25.07 -22.46 -15.51
N ALA A 28 25.60 -23.68 -15.51
CA ALA A 28 24.86 -24.87 -15.06
C ALA A 28 24.48 -24.78 -13.58
N ALA A 29 25.40 -24.29 -12.72
CA ALA A 29 25.14 -24.05 -11.30
C ALA A 29 24.10 -22.94 -11.09
N ALA A 30 24.12 -21.87 -11.89
CA ALA A 30 23.14 -20.80 -11.84
C ALA A 30 21.75 -21.27 -12.28
N VAL A 31 21.65 -22.06 -13.36
CA VAL A 31 20.40 -22.67 -13.83
C VAL A 31 19.86 -23.66 -12.80
N TRP A 32 20.73 -24.47 -12.19
CA TRP A 32 20.36 -25.40 -11.12
C TRP A 32 19.94 -24.68 -9.83
N ALA A 33 20.60 -23.58 -9.47
CA ALA A 33 20.20 -22.76 -8.34
C ALA A 33 18.84 -22.12 -8.59
N MET A 34 18.62 -21.54 -9.79
CA MET A 34 17.35 -20.93 -10.17
C MET A 34 16.19 -21.93 -10.17
N SER A 35 16.41 -23.17 -10.61
CA SER A 35 15.38 -24.23 -10.56
C SER A 35 15.11 -24.72 -9.13
N ARG A 36 16.08 -24.58 -8.21
CA ARG A 36 15.92 -24.87 -6.78
C ARG A 36 15.30 -23.71 -5.99
N TYR A 37 15.35 -22.47 -6.49
CA TYR A 37 14.75 -21.30 -5.84
C TYR A 37 13.23 -21.45 -5.67
N ASP A 38 12.52 -22.14 -6.57
CA ASP A 38 11.10 -22.46 -6.39
C ASP A 38 10.85 -23.42 -5.20
N ALA A 39 11.77 -24.34 -4.92
CA ALA A 39 11.67 -25.23 -3.77
C ALA A 39 12.01 -24.52 -2.45
N ALA A 40 12.98 -23.60 -2.46
CA ALA A 40 13.31 -22.76 -1.31
C ALA A 40 12.20 -21.72 -1.03
N ALA A 41 11.61 -21.12 -2.06
CA ALA A 41 10.49 -20.20 -1.93
C ALA A 41 9.22 -20.88 -1.38
N ARG A 42 9.03 -22.18 -1.63
CA ARG A 42 7.99 -23.01 -0.98
C ARG A 42 8.29 -23.33 0.48
N PHE A 43 9.56 -23.51 0.85
CA PHE A 43 9.98 -23.76 2.24
C PHE A 43 9.85 -22.50 3.11
N PHE A 44 10.16 -21.33 2.56
CA PHE A 44 10.05 -20.04 3.25
C PHE A 44 8.67 -19.34 3.09
N GLY A 45 7.71 -19.97 2.41
CA GLY A 45 6.33 -19.46 2.29
C GLY A 45 6.15 -18.22 1.41
N VAL A 46 7.09 -17.94 0.49
CA VAL A 46 7.09 -16.74 -0.37
C VAL A 46 6.63 -17.04 -1.80
N ALA A 47 6.69 -18.29 -2.26
CA ALA A 47 5.99 -18.73 -3.47
C ALA A 47 4.57 -19.19 -3.11
N PRO A 48 3.55 -18.96 -3.97
CA PRO A 48 2.24 -19.55 -3.76
C PRO A 48 2.45 -21.05 -3.65
N GLY A 49 2.22 -21.59 -2.44
CA GLY A 49 2.22 -23.03 -2.25
C GLY A 49 1.33 -23.59 -3.34
N ALA A 50 1.77 -24.66 -4.00
CA ALA A 50 0.84 -25.52 -4.70
C ALA A 50 -0.28 -25.73 -3.69
N THR A 51 -1.41 -25.06 -3.92
CA THR A 51 -2.63 -25.37 -3.21
C THR A 51 -2.70 -26.86 -3.42
N ALA A 52 -2.50 -27.63 -2.34
CA ALA A 52 -3.19 -28.89 -2.24
C ALA A 52 -4.57 -28.48 -2.69
N THR A 53 -4.95 -28.92 -3.90
CA THR A 53 -6.33 -28.92 -4.26
C THR A 53 -6.87 -29.71 -3.09
N ALA A 54 -7.45 -29.00 -2.12
CA ALA A 54 -8.66 -29.46 -1.51
C ALA A 54 -9.54 -29.63 -2.75
N VAL A 55 -9.37 -30.80 -3.40
CA VAL A 55 -10.49 -31.59 -3.84
C VAL A 55 -11.41 -31.35 -2.68
N PRO A 56 -12.52 -30.62 -2.89
CA PRO A 56 -13.44 -30.48 -1.80
C PRO A 56 -13.58 -31.93 -1.34
N GLN A 57 -13.23 -32.21 -0.08
CA GLN A 57 -14.14 -33.03 0.65
C GLN A 57 -15.41 -32.22 0.48
N ALA A 58 -16.12 -32.53 -0.63
CA ALA A 58 -17.51 -32.78 -0.57
C ALA A 58 -17.58 -33.45 0.77
N LEU A 59 -18.05 -32.69 1.76
CA LEU A 59 -18.87 -33.24 2.79
C LEU A 59 -19.53 -34.39 2.08
N ALA A 60 -19.16 -35.61 2.44
CA ALA A 60 -19.91 -36.76 1.99
C ALA A 60 -21.28 -36.46 2.56
N MET A 61 -22.05 -35.61 1.86
CA MET A 61 -23.46 -35.73 1.70
C MET A 61 -23.55 -37.22 1.50
N PRO A 62 -24.17 -37.93 2.45
CA PRO A 62 -24.56 -39.28 2.18
C PRO A 62 -25.20 -39.18 0.80
N LEU A 63 -24.53 -39.73 -0.23
CA LEU A 63 -25.20 -40.03 -1.46
C LEU A 63 -26.44 -40.76 -0.96
N PRO A 64 -27.65 -40.23 -1.18
CA PRO A 64 -28.83 -40.95 -0.77
C PRO A 64 -28.65 -42.30 -1.43
N GLN A 65 -28.47 -43.35 -0.62
CA GLN A 65 -28.48 -44.70 -1.14
C GLN A 65 -29.72 -44.75 -2.00
N ALA A 66 -29.55 -45.05 -3.29
CA ALA A 66 -30.64 -45.07 -4.23
C ALA A 66 -31.70 -46.01 -3.64
N SER A 67 -32.72 -45.43 -3.01
CA SER A 67 -33.83 -46.19 -2.50
C SER A 67 -34.49 -46.76 -3.75
N PRO A 68 -34.75 -48.08 -3.81
CA PRO A 68 -35.34 -48.69 -4.98
C PRO A 68 -36.59 -47.90 -5.34
N LEU A 69 -36.66 -47.48 -6.60
CA LEU A 69 -37.72 -46.66 -7.18
C LEU A 69 -39.07 -47.24 -6.75
N ARG A 70 -39.71 -46.58 -5.79
CA ARG A 70 -41.09 -46.88 -5.42
C ARG A 70 -41.94 -45.91 -6.24
N PRO A 71 -42.87 -46.39 -7.07
CA PRO A 71 -43.67 -45.51 -7.91
C PRO A 71 -44.66 -44.77 -7.01
N ASP A 72 -44.31 -43.54 -6.66
CA ASP A 72 -45.14 -42.58 -5.92
C ASP A 72 -45.33 -41.31 -6.77
N PRO A 73 -46.43 -40.55 -6.56
CA PRO A 73 -47.12 -39.80 -7.61
C PRO A 73 -46.32 -38.63 -8.20
N PRO A 74 -46.65 -38.19 -9.44
CA PRO A 74 -45.90 -37.17 -10.21
C PRO A 74 -45.70 -35.81 -9.50
N VAL A 75 -46.48 -35.53 -8.46
CA VAL A 75 -46.41 -34.29 -7.68
C VAL A 75 -45.14 -34.22 -6.81
N ALA A 76 -44.61 -35.35 -6.34
CA ALA A 76 -43.41 -35.39 -5.48
C ALA A 76 -42.12 -35.11 -6.27
N GLU A 77 -42.05 -35.54 -7.53
CA GLU A 77 -40.92 -35.22 -8.42
C GLU A 77 -40.88 -33.73 -8.78
N VAL A 78 -42.03 -33.12 -9.04
CA VAL A 78 -42.12 -31.68 -9.35
C VAL A 78 -41.65 -30.84 -8.16
N GLN A 79 -42.11 -31.14 -6.94
CA GLN A 79 -41.64 -30.45 -5.72
C GLN A 79 -40.13 -30.63 -5.47
N GLY A 80 -39.60 -31.83 -5.77
CA GLY A 80 -38.17 -32.10 -5.69
C GLY A 80 -37.33 -31.30 -6.68
N LEU A 81 -37.83 -31.12 -7.91
CA LEU A 81 -37.20 -30.29 -8.95
C LEU A 81 -37.27 -28.80 -8.60
N GLU A 82 -38.42 -28.30 -8.15
CA GLU A 82 -38.58 -26.90 -7.70
C GLU A 82 -37.59 -26.55 -6.57
N ALA A 83 -37.49 -27.41 -5.55
CA ALA A 83 -36.53 -27.23 -4.46
C ALA A 83 -35.06 -27.23 -4.95
N ARG A 84 -34.77 -27.96 -6.03
CA ARG A 84 -33.42 -28.04 -6.62
C ARG A 84 -33.10 -26.82 -7.47
N VAL A 85 -34.07 -26.30 -8.22
CA VAL A 85 -33.96 -25.02 -8.95
C VAL A 85 -33.76 -23.87 -7.97
N ALA A 86 -34.55 -23.78 -6.90
CA ALA A 86 -34.40 -22.75 -5.87
C ALA A 86 -33.01 -22.78 -5.20
N ARG A 87 -32.44 -23.96 -4.94
CA ARG A 87 -31.05 -24.07 -4.44
C ARG A 87 -30.02 -23.62 -5.47
N LEU A 88 -30.22 -23.94 -6.75
CA LEU A 88 -29.32 -23.53 -7.82
C LEU A 88 -29.35 -22.01 -8.00
N GLU A 89 -30.53 -21.41 -8.03
CA GLU A 89 -30.71 -19.95 -8.12
C GLU A 89 -30.03 -19.24 -6.95
N ASN A 90 -30.21 -19.73 -5.73
CA ASN A 90 -29.54 -19.20 -4.55
C ASN A 90 -28.01 -19.36 -4.64
N ALA A 91 -27.50 -20.51 -5.10
CA ALA A 91 -26.07 -20.73 -5.28
C ALA A 91 -25.49 -19.81 -6.38
N THR A 92 -26.18 -19.66 -7.51
CA THR A 92 -25.79 -18.76 -8.60
C THR A 92 -25.80 -17.31 -8.14
N ALA A 93 -26.81 -16.88 -7.37
CA ALA A 93 -26.86 -15.55 -6.80
C ALA A 93 -25.69 -15.29 -5.83
N GLN A 94 -25.32 -16.27 -5.00
CA GLN A 94 -24.16 -16.17 -4.12
C GLN A 94 -22.82 -16.08 -4.89
N VAL A 95 -22.66 -16.87 -5.96
CA VAL A 95 -21.46 -16.85 -6.81
C VAL A 95 -21.34 -15.53 -7.57
N ALA A 96 -22.44 -15.02 -8.14
CA ALA A 96 -22.45 -13.72 -8.80
C ALA A 96 -22.11 -12.58 -7.82
N GLY A 97 -22.65 -12.64 -6.59
CA GLY A 97 -22.34 -11.68 -5.54
C GLY A 97 -20.88 -11.72 -5.08
N SER A 98 -20.27 -12.91 -4.97
CA SER A 98 -18.86 -13.04 -4.59
C SER A 98 -17.92 -12.53 -5.69
N ALA A 99 -18.22 -12.80 -6.97
CA ALA A 99 -17.47 -12.29 -8.11
C ALA A 99 -17.52 -10.75 -8.18
N GLY A 100 -18.71 -10.15 -8.01
CA GLY A 100 -18.85 -8.70 -7.97
C GLY A 100 -18.09 -8.06 -6.80
N ARG A 101 -18.02 -8.73 -5.65
CA ARG A 101 -17.22 -8.25 -4.50
C ARG A 101 -15.73 -8.28 -4.79
N ALA A 102 -15.25 -9.36 -5.42
CA ALA A 102 -13.85 -9.47 -5.83
C ALA A 102 -13.48 -8.36 -6.82
N ASP A 103 -14.34 -8.09 -7.81
CA ASP A 103 -14.14 -7.00 -8.76
C ASP A 103 -14.08 -5.63 -8.08
N ALA A 104 -15.00 -5.36 -7.14
CA ALA A 104 -15.00 -4.13 -6.35
C ALA A 104 -13.67 -3.93 -5.59
N LEU A 105 -13.17 -4.99 -4.95
CA LEU A 105 -11.90 -4.96 -4.22
C LEU A 105 -10.71 -4.74 -5.14
N LEU A 106 -10.70 -5.38 -6.32
CA LEU A 106 -9.65 -5.19 -7.32
C LEU A 106 -9.62 -3.75 -7.83
N ILE A 107 -10.78 -3.17 -8.13
CA ILE A 107 -10.89 -1.77 -8.57
C ILE A 107 -10.42 -0.82 -7.47
N ALA A 108 -10.87 -1.01 -6.23
CA ALA A 108 -10.46 -0.19 -5.08
C ALA A 108 -8.95 -0.27 -4.81
N PHE A 109 -8.38 -1.49 -4.82
CA PHE A 109 -6.95 -1.71 -4.63
C PHE A 109 -6.12 -1.11 -5.78
N ALA A 110 -6.57 -1.27 -7.02
CA ALA A 110 -5.91 -0.67 -8.18
C ALA A 110 -5.92 0.86 -8.12
N ALA A 111 -7.03 1.47 -7.70
CA ALA A 111 -7.14 2.91 -7.49
C ALA A 111 -6.17 3.40 -6.41
N ARG A 112 -6.13 2.74 -5.24
CA ARG A 112 -5.19 3.06 -4.17
C ARG A 112 -3.75 2.97 -4.65
N ARG A 113 -3.39 1.87 -5.32
CA ARG A 113 -2.05 1.65 -5.88
C ARG A 113 -1.67 2.68 -6.96
N ALA A 114 -2.64 3.19 -7.71
CA ALA A 114 -2.41 4.25 -8.70
C ALA A 114 -2.08 5.59 -8.01
N ILE A 115 -2.90 5.98 -7.03
CA ILE A 115 -2.68 7.20 -6.22
C ILE A 115 -1.34 7.14 -5.48
N ASP A 116 -1.03 6.03 -4.83
CA ASP A 116 0.23 5.87 -4.07
C ASP A 116 1.47 5.98 -4.97
N ARG A 117 1.36 5.54 -6.23
CA ARG A 117 2.44 5.69 -7.23
C ARG A 117 2.51 7.08 -7.85
N GLY A 118 1.49 7.90 -7.65
CA GLY A 118 1.33 9.17 -8.34
C GLY A 118 1.09 9.03 -9.84
N VAL A 119 0.42 7.95 -10.26
CA VAL A 119 -0.01 7.77 -11.66
C VAL A 119 -1.48 8.15 -11.80
N ALA A 120 -1.84 8.69 -12.98
CA ALA A 120 -3.23 8.98 -13.30
C ALA A 120 -4.07 7.69 -13.32
N LEU A 121 -5.35 7.78 -12.96
CA LEU A 121 -6.26 6.63 -12.90
C LEU A 121 -6.46 5.98 -14.28
N GLY A 122 -6.51 6.78 -15.35
CA GLY A 122 -6.73 6.29 -16.71
C GLY A 122 -8.01 5.46 -16.79
N TYR A 123 -7.88 4.19 -17.17
CA TYR A 123 -9.02 3.26 -17.30
C TYR A 123 -9.75 2.97 -15.97
N LEU A 124 -9.14 3.25 -14.81
CA LEU A 124 -9.77 3.04 -13.51
C LEU A 124 -10.86 4.08 -13.21
N GLU A 125 -10.81 5.26 -13.81
CA GLU A 125 -11.78 6.33 -13.59
C GLU A 125 -13.22 5.92 -13.98
N PRO A 126 -13.50 5.42 -15.20
CA PRO A 126 -14.84 4.94 -15.55
C PRO A 126 -15.25 3.71 -14.74
N LEU A 127 -14.32 2.82 -14.38
CA LEU A 127 -14.61 1.64 -13.55
C LEU A 127 -15.02 2.04 -12.12
N LEU A 128 -14.35 3.04 -11.53
CA LEU A 128 -14.74 3.59 -10.22
C LEU A 128 -16.11 4.25 -10.28
N LEU A 129 -16.40 4.97 -11.36
CA LEU A 129 -17.68 5.64 -11.54
C LEU A 129 -18.84 4.65 -11.69
N ASP A 130 -18.65 3.61 -12.50
CA ASP A 130 -19.63 2.55 -12.69
C ASP A 130 -19.86 1.77 -11.39
N ARG A 131 -18.77 1.36 -10.72
CA ARG A 131 -18.85 0.49 -9.55
C ARG A 131 -19.32 1.18 -8.27
N PHE A 132 -18.80 2.38 -8.00
CA PHE A 132 -19.01 3.08 -6.72
C PHE A 132 -19.82 4.38 -6.88
N GLY A 133 -20.00 4.89 -8.10
CA GLY A 133 -20.70 6.16 -8.35
C GLY A 133 -22.16 6.23 -7.87
N PRO A 134 -22.97 5.15 -7.89
CA PRO A 134 -24.36 5.19 -7.40
C PRO A 134 -24.46 5.53 -5.91
N THR A 135 -23.57 5.00 -5.08
CA THR A 135 -23.65 5.12 -3.60
C THR A 135 -22.58 6.07 -3.02
N HIS A 136 -21.39 6.12 -3.62
CA HIS A 136 -20.21 6.83 -3.12
C HIS A 136 -19.72 7.92 -4.07
N ARG A 137 -20.64 8.63 -4.73
CA ARG A 137 -20.33 9.68 -5.73
C ARG A 137 -19.30 10.70 -5.23
N ARG A 138 -19.42 11.14 -3.99
CA ARG A 138 -18.50 12.14 -3.39
C ARG A 138 -17.08 11.58 -3.23
N ALA A 139 -16.94 10.33 -2.77
CA ALA A 139 -15.64 9.68 -2.63
C ALA A 139 -14.98 9.50 -4.00
N VAL A 140 -15.71 8.98 -4.99
CA VAL A 140 -15.22 8.83 -6.37
C VAL A 140 -14.78 10.17 -6.96
N ALA A 141 -15.59 11.23 -6.83
CA ALA A 141 -15.23 12.55 -7.32
C ALA A 141 -13.95 13.10 -6.67
N THR A 142 -13.76 12.83 -5.37
CA THR A 142 -12.56 13.24 -4.62
C THR A 142 -11.31 12.50 -5.14
N ILE A 143 -11.42 11.18 -5.34
CA ILE A 143 -10.33 10.35 -5.88
C ILE A 143 -9.96 10.78 -7.29
N VAL A 144 -10.94 10.95 -8.17
CA VAL A 144 -10.74 11.39 -9.56
C VAL A 144 -10.10 12.77 -9.63
N THR A 145 -10.58 13.72 -8.82
CA THR A 145 -10.00 15.06 -8.78
C THR A 145 -8.58 15.03 -8.25
N GLY A 146 -8.33 14.28 -7.17
CA GLY A 146 -7.00 14.11 -6.59
C GLY A 146 -6.00 13.41 -7.52
N ALA A 147 -6.47 12.48 -8.34
CA ALA A 147 -5.63 11.75 -9.30
C ALA A 147 -5.06 12.63 -10.42
N ARG A 148 -5.67 13.79 -10.69
CA ARG A 148 -5.17 14.75 -11.69
C ARG A 148 -3.90 15.46 -11.23
N SER A 149 -3.66 15.52 -9.93
CA SER A 149 -2.48 16.15 -9.32
C SER A 149 -2.12 15.40 -8.04
N PRO A 150 -1.56 14.18 -8.18
CA PRO A 150 -1.36 13.29 -7.05
C PRO A 150 -0.29 13.84 -6.10
N VAL A 151 -0.68 14.02 -4.84
CA VAL A 151 0.23 14.42 -3.75
C VAL A 151 0.82 13.17 -3.13
N ARG A 152 2.16 13.07 -3.06
CA ARG A 152 2.85 11.92 -2.46
C ARG A 152 3.32 12.23 -1.04
N LEU A 153 3.34 11.20 -0.19
CA LEU A 153 3.86 11.32 1.18
C LEU A 153 5.31 11.83 1.20
N GLU A 154 6.17 11.29 0.33
CA GLU A 154 7.58 11.71 0.27
C GLU A 154 7.74 13.16 -0.19
N GLN A 155 6.86 13.64 -1.07
CA GLN A 155 6.84 15.05 -1.45
C GLN A 155 6.42 15.93 -0.26
N LEU A 156 5.35 15.58 0.45
CA LEU A 156 4.91 16.29 1.65
C LEU A 156 6.01 16.35 2.72
N ARG A 157 6.76 15.25 2.90
CA ARG A 157 7.90 15.17 3.82
C ARG A 157 9.03 16.11 3.40
N ALA A 158 9.48 16.01 2.15
CA ALA A 158 10.55 16.85 1.63
C ALA A 158 10.21 18.34 1.69
N GLU A 159 8.99 18.71 1.29
CA GLU A 159 8.50 20.09 1.36
C GLU A 159 8.42 20.60 2.80
N PHE A 160 7.99 19.76 3.75
CA PHE A 160 7.94 20.13 5.16
C PHE A 160 9.33 20.43 5.73
N GLU A 161 10.34 19.64 5.37
CA GLU A 161 11.74 19.84 5.78
C GLU A 161 12.33 21.13 5.20
N LEU A 162 12.04 21.43 3.93
CA LEU A 162 12.46 22.70 3.31
C LEU A 162 11.84 23.92 4.00
N LEU A 163 10.65 23.76 4.59
CA LEU A 163 9.92 24.82 5.29
C LEU A 163 10.35 25.00 6.75
N GLU A 164 11.34 24.26 7.25
CA GLU A 164 11.74 24.24 8.66
C GLU A 164 11.92 25.64 9.26
N ARG A 165 12.77 26.48 8.64
CA ARG A 165 13.08 27.83 9.15
C ARG A 165 11.85 28.71 9.18
N THR A 166 11.02 28.59 8.16
CA THR A 166 9.77 29.34 8.00
C THR A 166 8.77 28.93 9.09
N LEU A 167 8.57 27.63 9.28
CA LEU A 167 7.63 27.05 10.25
C LEU A 167 8.01 27.35 11.70
N GLN A 168 9.30 27.32 12.02
CA GLN A 168 9.80 27.65 13.35
C GLN A 168 9.83 29.18 13.64
N GLY A 169 9.39 30.02 12.70
CA GLY A 169 9.31 31.47 12.90
C GLY A 169 10.66 32.20 12.86
N ARG A 170 11.74 31.55 12.39
CA ARG A 170 13.06 32.21 12.21
C ARG A 170 13.14 33.03 10.93
N GLY A 171 12.07 33.79 10.64
CA GLY A 171 11.99 34.74 9.54
C GLY A 171 12.60 36.11 9.92
N PRO A 172 13.08 36.91 8.94
CA PRO A 172 13.83 38.14 9.21
C PRO A 172 13.09 39.20 10.04
N SER A 173 11.75 39.25 10.02
CA SER A 173 10.99 40.40 10.53
C SER A 173 10.66 40.35 12.03
N GLU A 174 10.54 39.18 12.66
CA GLU A 174 10.25 39.09 14.11
C GLU A 174 11.52 39.09 14.97
N SER A 175 12.64 38.56 14.46
CA SER A 175 13.88 38.46 15.25
C SER A 175 14.59 39.81 15.44
N LEU A 176 14.50 40.72 14.47
CA LEU A 176 15.24 41.99 14.49
C LEU A 176 14.57 43.05 15.38
N TRP A 177 13.25 43.18 15.28
CA TRP A 177 12.47 44.10 16.13
C TRP A 177 12.47 43.67 17.61
N THR A 178 12.28 42.38 17.86
CA THR A 178 12.25 41.85 19.24
C THR A 178 13.65 41.74 19.86
N GLY A 179 14.71 41.70 19.04
CA GLY A 179 16.10 41.81 19.48
C GLY A 179 16.43 43.23 19.92
N MET A 180 16.06 44.23 19.10
CA MET A 180 16.25 45.64 19.41
C MET A 180 15.51 46.07 20.70
N GLN A 181 14.25 45.63 20.88
CA GLN A 181 13.50 45.94 22.11
C GLN A 181 14.08 45.25 23.37
N ARG A 182 14.76 44.11 23.20
CA ARG A 182 15.45 43.40 24.28
C ARG A 182 16.76 44.06 24.69
N GLU A 183 17.48 44.70 23.76
CA GLU A 183 18.67 45.49 24.09
C GLU A 183 18.33 46.76 24.88
N PHE A 184 17.18 47.40 24.62
CA PHE A 184 16.70 48.49 25.47
C PHE A 184 16.16 48.02 26.83
N GLY A 185 15.69 46.77 26.94
CA GLY A 185 15.23 46.16 28.20
C GLY A 185 16.32 45.49 29.04
N SER A 186 17.49 45.19 28.47
CA SER A 186 18.57 44.46 29.15
C SER A 186 19.38 45.31 30.13
N LEU A 187 19.24 46.63 30.08
CA LEU A 187 19.76 47.52 31.12
C LEU A 187 19.04 47.34 32.48
N VAL A 188 17.89 46.65 32.51
CA VAL A 188 17.16 46.33 33.76
C VAL A 188 16.60 44.90 33.70
N SER A 189 17.46 43.87 33.70
CA SER A 189 16.97 42.50 33.90
C SER A 189 18.05 41.51 34.33
N ILE A 190 18.30 41.39 35.63
CA ILE A 190 18.87 40.18 36.21
C ILE A 190 17.71 39.19 36.39
N ARG A 191 17.54 38.24 35.45
CA ARG A 191 16.61 37.12 35.63
C ARG A 191 17.15 35.79 35.08
N ARG A 192 17.48 34.93 36.05
CA ARG A 192 17.63 33.46 36.07
C ARG A 192 17.42 32.71 34.75
N ALA A 193 18.51 32.19 34.19
CA ALA A 193 18.57 31.30 33.04
C ALA A 193 18.33 29.85 33.45
N ASP A 194 17.08 29.35 33.44
CA ASP A 194 16.80 27.93 33.74
C ASP A 194 15.52 27.35 33.08
N ARG A 195 15.07 27.86 31.94
CA ARG A 195 14.02 27.17 31.13
C ARG A 195 14.20 27.41 29.63
N PRO A 196 14.54 26.39 28.82
CA PRO A 196 14.40 26.47 27.37
C PRO A 196 12.90 26.60 27.04
N ASP A 197 12.52 27.58 26.22
CA ASP A 197 11.14 27.74 25.75
C ASP A 197 10.79 26.60 24.76
N PRO A 198 9.99 25.56 25.12
CA PRO A 198 9.96 24.29 24.39
C PRO A 198 8.99 24.24 23.21
N ARG A 199 8.34 25.35 22.82
CA ARG A 199 7.04 25.23 22.15
C ARG A 199 7.09 24.99 20.64
N PRO A 200 7.91 25.72 19.84
CA PRO A 200 7.88 25.57 18.38
C PRO A 200 8.73 24.41 17.86
N SER A 201 9.97 24.23 18.37
CA SER A 201 10.89 23.18 17.90
C SER A 201 10.36 21.77 18.22
N ALA A 202 9.85 21.55 19.42
CA ALA A 202 9.27 20.24 19.79
C ALA A 202 8.03 19.91 18.97
N SER A 203 7.21 20.90 18.61
CA SER A 203 6.03 20.69 17.76
C SER A 203 6.41 20.35 16.32
N TYR A 204 7.47 20.97 15.79
CA TYR A 204 8.00 20.66 14.47
C TYR A 204 8.54 19.23 14.41
N GLU A 205 9.35 18.81 15.40
CA GLU A 205 9.87 17.44 15.48
C GLU A 205 8.74 16.39 15.59
N ARG A 206 7.71 16.65 16.41
CA ARG A 206 6.53 15.77 16.48
C ARG A 206 5.82 15.65 15.14
N ALA A 207 5.61 16.76 14.43
CA ALA A 207 4.99 16.75 13.11
C ALA A 207 5.85 15.95 12.11
N LYS A 208 7.16 16.14 12.13
CA LYS A 208 8.12 15.43 11.27
C LYS A 208 8.10 13.91 11.51
N VAL A 209 8.13 13.48 12.77
CA VAL A 209 8.05 12.05 13.13
C VAL A 209 6.72 11.43 12.66
N ARG A 210 5.60 12.15 12.81
CA ARG A 210 4.29 11.68 12.33
C ARG A 210 4.21 11.60 10.79
N LEU A 211 4.79 12.57 10.08
CA LEU A 211 4.93 12.51 8.63
C LEU A 211 5.75 11.30 8.18
N ALA A 212 6.86 11.01 8.88
CA ALA A 212 7.70 9.86 8.59
C ALA A 212 6.98 8.52 8.80
N SER A 213 5.99 8.46 9.70
CA SER A 213 5.14 7.27 9.90
C SER A 213 3.87 7.25 9.03
N GLY A 214 3.71 8.19 8.10
CA GLY A 214 2.54 8.29 7.23
C GLY A 214 1.29 8.86 7.90
N GLN A 215 1.39 9.34 9.14
CA GLN A 215 0.28 9.92 9.90
C GLN A 215 0.06 11.39 9.53
N VAL A 216 -0.30 11.66 8.28
CA VAL A 216 -0.41 13.02 7.71
C VAL A 216 -1.47 13.86 8.43
N ASP A 217 -2.59 13.28 8.84
CA ASP A 217 -3.64 13.95 9.63
C ASP A 217 -3.09 14.53 10.93
N LEU A 218 -2.41 13.69 11.70
CA LEU A 218 -1.85 14.07 13.00
C LEU A 218 -0.67 15.05 12.83
N ALA A 219 0.13 14.86 11.78
CA ALA A 219 1.20 15.78 11.47
C ALA A 219 0.68 17.16 11.08
N LEU A 220 -0.39 17.23 10.29
CA LEU A 220 -1.04 18.49 9.94
C LEU A 220 -1.57 19.20 11.20
N ALA A 221 -2.21 18.46 12.11
CA ALA A 221 -2.69 19.02 13.38
C ALA A 221 -1.57 19.62 14.24
N GLU A 222 -0.40 18.97 14.31
CA GLU A 222 0.78 19.50 15.00
C GLU A 222 1.39 20.69 14.25
N ALA A 223 1.46 20.64 12.91
CA ALA A 223 1.98 21.70 12.07
C ALA A 223 1.13 22.99 12.19
N MET A 224 -0.19 22.87 12.32
CA MET A 224 -1.11 24.00 12.56
C MET A 224 -0.83 24.76 13.86
N ARG A 225 -0.08 24.18 14.80
CA ARG A 225 0.35 24.85 16.04
C ARG A 225 1.66 25.63 15.87
N LEU A 226 2.32 25.52 14.72
CA LEU A 226 3.58 26.21 14.46
C LEU A 226 3.31 27.68 14.12
N PRO A 227 4.10 28.62 14.65
CA PRO A 227 3.90 30.05 14.43
C PRO A 227 4.04 30.43 12.95
N GLY A 228 4.88 29.71 12.20
CA GLY A 228 5.12 29.96 10.79
C GLY A 228 4.16 29.30 9.81
N ILE A 229 3.16 28.52 10.29
CA ILE A 229 2.27 27.75 9.40
C ILE A 229 1.50 28.62 8.42
N GLY A 230 1.21 29.87 8.81
CA GLY A 230 0.56 30.86 7.95
C GLY A 230 1.31 31.14 6.64
N ARG A 231 2.64 30.94 6.60
CA ARG A 231 3.49 31.11 5.42
C ARG A 231 3.65 29.82 4.61
N ALA A 232 3.11 28.70 5.09
CA ALA A 232 3.18 27.38 4.49
C ALA A 232 1.82 26.90 3.95
N GLN A 233 0.96 27.83 3.49
CA GLN A 233 -0.37 27.49 2.96
C GLN A 233 -0.36 26.48 1.80
N PRO A 234 0.59 26.53 0.84
CA PRO A 234 0.65 25.52 -0.21
C PRO A 234 0.82 24.11 0.33
N TRP A 235 1.68 23.93 1.34
CA TRP A 235 1.90 22.64 1.99
C TRP A 235 0.64 22.18 2.75
N VAL A 236 -0.02 23.09 3.48
CA VAL A 236 -1.28 22.79 4.18
C VAL A 236 -2.37 22.34 3.21
N ALA A 237 -2.48 22.99 2.05
CA ALA A 237 -3.43 22.62 1.01
C ALA A 237 -3.15 21.22 0.45
N GLN A 238 -1.88 20.93 0.13
CA GLN A 238 -1.47 19.60 -0.33
C GLN A 238 -1.74 18.51 0.70
N ALA A 239 -1.43 18.76 1.98
CA ALA A 239 -1.69 17.82 3.07
C ALA A 239 -3.19 17.51 3.20
N ARG A 240 -4.06 18.54 3.13
CA ARG A 240 -5.51 18.36 3.15
C ARG A 240 -6.02 17.56 1.94
N THR A 241 -5.49 17.82 0.76
CA THR A 241 -5.82 17.06 -0.45
C THR A 241 -5.41 15.60 -0.30
N TYR A 242 -4.19 15.32 0.18
CA TYR A 242 -3.71 13.97 0.45
C TYR A 242 -4.66 13.21 1.39
N ILE A 243 -5.00 13.83 2.52
CA ILE A 243 -5.92 13.28 3.52
C ILE A 243 -7.28 12.99 2.90
N ALA A 244 -7.87 13.95 2.18
CA ALA A 244 -9.20 13.82 1.60
C ALA A 244 -9.26 12.66 0.59
N VAL A 245 -8.23 12.50 -0.23
CA VAL A 245 -8.12 11.40 -1.19
C VAL A 245 -7.98 10.06 -0.48
N HIS A 246 -7.12 9.95 0.52
CA HIS A 246 -6.92 8.69 1.26
C HIS A 246 -8.18 8.28 2.02
N ARG A 247 -8.87 9.23 2.65
CA ARG A 247 -10.15 8.97 3.31
C ARG A 247 -11.22 8.50 2.32
N ALA A 248 -11.25 9.07 1.11
CA ALA A 248 -12.16 8.62 0.06
C ALA A 248 -11.82 7.21 -0.45
N LEU A 249 -10.52 6.87 -0.53
CA LEU A 249 -10.05 5.52 -0.85
C LEU A 249 -10.49 4.52 0.23
N ASP A 250 -10.32 4.86 1.51
CA ASP A 250 -10.76 4.02 2.62
C ASP A 250 -12.29 3.83 2.61
N GLU A 251 -13.06 4.84 2.22
CA GLU A 251 -14.52 4.74 2.07
C GLU A 251 -14.90 3.71 1.00
N ILE A 252 -14.32 3.78 -0.21
CA ILE A 252 -14.64 2.81 -1.27
C ILE A 252 -14.10 1.40 -0.95
N GLU A 253 -12.98 1.29 -0.23
CA GLU A 253 -12.44 0.01 0.23
C GLU A 253 -13.40 -0.63 1.24
N SER A 254 -13.90 0.15 2.21
CA SER A 254 -14.91 -0.32 3.15
C SER A 254 -16.20 -0.74 2.45
N ALA A 255 -16.64 0.01 1.43
CA ALA A 255 -17.81 -0.31 0.63
C ALA A 255 -17.62 -1.60 -0.18
N ALA A 256 -16.42 -1.87 -0.68
CA ALA A 256 -16.08 -3.08 -1.39
C ALA A 256 -16.08 -4.32 -0.48
N LEU A 257 -15.77 -4.16 0.81
CA LEU A 257 -15.80 -5.24 1.80
C LEU A 257 -17.21 -5.57 2.28
N LEU A 258 -18.07 -4.56 2.39
CA LEU A 258 -19.44 -4.73 2.86
C LEU A 258 -20.34 -5.35 1.77
N PRO A 259 -21.32 -6.19 2.13
CA PRO A 259 -22.31 -6.66 1.18
C PRO A 259 -23.12 -5.46 0.65
N SER A 260 -23.07 -5.25 -0.67
CA SER A 260 -23.97 -4.32 -1.37
C SER A 260 -25.41 -4.71 -1.03
N ARG A 261 -26.13 -3.83 -0.35
CA ARG A 261 -27.55 -4.02 -0.05
C ARG A 261 -28.42 -3.80 -1.27
#